data_AF-A0A5J6SSZ0-F1
#
_entry.id   AF-A0A5J6SSZ0-F1
#
_cell.length_a   1.000
_cell.length_b   1.000
_cell.length_c   1.000
_cell.angle_alpha   90.00
_cell.angle_beta   90.00
_cell.angle_gamma   90.00
#
_symmetry.space_group_name_H-M   'P 1'
#
loop_
_entity.id
_entity.type
_entity.pdbx_description
1 polymer ?
#
loop_
_entity_poly.entity_id
_entity_poly.type
_entity_poly.pdbx_seq_one_letter_code
_entity_poly.pdbx_strand_id
1 'polypeptide(L)'
;MKILWLILSLVPVAFFFHFYEYGQHIKGEEASFLFLGLVLFVVIIGSLSVYIKIKYVIWVNIIAGLLSIFLAMYFIPNDGSWFKPVSRDVAVILVAGVQLIGQLLVRGFLRISILSLKAILKVKKPKID
;
A
#
# COMPACT_ATOMS: atom_id res chain seq x y z
N MET A 1 -1.33 -17.71 -2.53
CA MET A 1 -0.49 -16.49 -2.40
C MET A 1 -0.78 -15.46 -3.50
N LYS A 2 -0.58 -15.75 -4.80
CA LYS A 2 -0.75 -14.75 -5.87
C LYS A 2 -2.18 -14.17 -5.98
N ILE A 3 -3.20 -15.02 -5.87
CA ILE A 3 -4.61 -14.60 -5.90
C ILE A 3 -4.93 -13.74 -4.66
N LEU A 4 -4.50 -14.19 -3.47
CA LEU A 4 -4.66 -13.41 -2.24
C LEU A 4 -4.00 -12.03 -2.34
N TRP A 5 -2.76 -11.98 -2.84
CA TRP A 5 -2.08 -10.72 -3.12
C TRP A 5 -2.90 -9.83 -4.05
N LEU A 6 -3.42 -10.38 -5.15
CA LEU A 6 -4.21 -9.62 -6.12
C LEU A 6 -5.48 -9.04 -5.50
N ILE A 7 -6.26 -9.88 -4.81
CA ILE A 7 -7.51 -9.47 -4.14
C ILE A 7 -7.22 -8.33 -3.15
N LEU A 8 -6.23 -8.51 -2.28
CA LEU A 8 -5.91 -7.52 -1.25
C LEU A 8 -5.28 -6.24 -1.84
N SER A 9 -4.51 -6.34 -2.93
CA SER A 9 -3.88 -5.17 -3.57
C SER A 9 -4.85 -4.33 -4.39
N LEU A 10 -6.01 -4.86 -4.77
CA LEU A 10 -7.08 -4.13 -5.45
C LEU A 10 -7.98 -3.35 -4.48
N VAL A 11 -7.80 -3.53 -3.18
CA VAL A 11 -8.51 -2.74 -2.17
C VAL A 11 -8.09 -1.27 -2.34
N PRO A 12 -9.03 -0.34 -2.55
CA PRO A 12 -8.74 1.08 -2.75
C PRO A 12 -8.40 1.76 -1.42
N VAL A 13 -7.26 1.41 -0.82
CA VAL A 13 -6.90 1.84 0.54
C VAL A 13 -6.69 3.34 0.63
N ALA A 14 -6.18 4.00 -0.42
CA ALA A 14 -6.06 5.46 -0.43
C ALA A 14 -7.41 6.15 -0.31
N PHE A 15 -8.47 5.58 -0.91
CA PHE A 15 -9.83 6.06 -0.69
C PHE A 15 -10.29 5.82 0.75
N PHE A 16 -10.16 4.60 1.27
CA PHE A 16 -10.60 4.31 2.65
C PHE A 16 -9.87 5.15 3.70
N PHE A 17 -8.59 5.44 3.47
CA PHE A 17 -7.80 6.32 4.30
C PHE A 17 -8.45 7.71 4.41
N HIS A 18 -8.68 8.38 3.27
CA HIS A 18 -9.27 9.72 3.28
C HIS A 18 -10.77 9.71 3.59
N PHE A 19 -11.49 8.65 3.28
CA PHE A 19 -12.90 8.51 3.64
C PHE A 19 -13.08 8.45 5.16
N TYR A 20 -12.24 7.66 5.83
CA TYR A 20 -12.21 7.61 7.28
C TYR A 20 -11.72 8.92 7.88
N GLU A 21 -10.61 9.48 7.36
CA GLU A 21 -10.05 10.76 7.82
C GLU A 21 -11.09 11.89 7.76
N TYR A 22 -11.71 12.07 6.60
CA TYR A 22 -12.70 13.13 6.39
C TYR A 22 -13.97 12.88 7.20
N GLY A 23 -14.41 11.63 7.34
CA GLY A 23 -15.54 11.28 8.19
C GLY A 23 -15.31 11.63 9.66
N GLN A 24 -14.07 11.50 10.16
CA GLN A 24 -13.73 11.93 11.51
C GLN A 24 -13.60 13.44 11.63
N HIS A 25 -13.06 14.10 10.60
CA HIS A 25 -13.03 15.56 10.53
C HIS A 25 -14.43 16.18 10.68
N ILE A 26 -15.44 15.65 9.99
CA ILE A 26 -16.84 16.13 10.11
C ILE A 26 -17.36 16.00 11.55
N LYS A 27 -16.93 14.98 12.28
CA LYS A 27 -17.32 14.77 13.69
C LYS A 27 -16.53 15.62 14.66
N GLY A 28 -15.50 16.34 14.20
CA GLY A 28 -14.55 17.01 15.08
C GLY A 28 -13.67 16.04 15.87
N GLU A 29 -13.51 14.79 15.40
CA GLU A 29 -12.73 13.74 16.03
C GLU A 29 -11.40 13.52 15.29
N GLU A 30 -10.41 12.96 16.00
CA GLU A 30 -9.16 12.54 15.38
C GLU A 30 -9.31 11.17 14.68
N ALA A 31 -8.66 11.01 13.53
CA ALA A 31 -8.60 9.76 12.79
C ALA A 31 -7.64 8.75 13.42
N SER A 32 -8.02 8.22 14.58
CA SER A 32 -7.25 7.23 15.33
C SER A 32 -6.95 5.99 14.49
N PHE A 33 -5.75 5.42 14.62
CA PHE A 33 -5.25 4.23 13.91
C PHE A 33 -5.02 4.36 12.40
N LEU A 34 -5.27 5.52 11.80
CA LEU A 34 -5.12 5.73 10.35
C LEU A 34 -3.69 5.44 9.85
N PHE A 35 -2.67 5.94 10.57
CA PHE A 35 -1.27 5.62 10.28
C PHE A 35 -0.94 4.13 10.48
N LEU A 36 -1.35 3.55 11.61
CA LEU A 36 -1.06 2.15 11.93
C LEU A 36 -1.70 1.21 10.90
N GLY A 37 -2.94 1.46 10.52
CA GLY A 37 -3.66 0.68 9.50
C GLY A 37 -2.96 0.75 8.14
N LEU A 38 -2.50 1.94 7.73
CA LEU A 38 -1.73 2.12 6.50
C LEU A 38 -0.42 1.32 6.53
N VAL A 39 0.34 1.41 7.62
CA VAL A 39 1.61 0.68 7.77
C VAL A 39 1.38 -0.83 7.73
N LEU A 40 0.40 -1.34 8.47
CA LEU A 40 0.05 -2.77 8.47
C LEU A 40 -0.33 -3.25 7.07
N PHE A 41 -1.16 -2.51 6.35
CA PHE A 41 -1.55 -2.85 4.99
C PHE A 41 -0.34 -2.89 4.06
N VAL A 42 0.52 -1.87 4.10
CA VAL A 42 1.75 -1.79 3.31
C VAL A 42 2.67 -2.99 3.57
N VAL A 43 2.86 -3.36 4.84
CA VAL A 43 3.70 -4.51 5.23
C VAL A 43 3.12 -5.82 4.71
N ILE A 44 1.82 -6.05 4.86
CA ILE A 44 1.15 -7.28 4.40
C ILE A 44 1.25 -7.40 2.87
N ILE A 45 0.85 -6.37 2.13
CA ILE A 45 0.87 -6.40 0.66
C ILE A 45 2.30 -6.49 0.13
N GLY A 46 3.22 -5.70 0.69
CA GLY A 46 4.63 -5.73 0.32
C GLY A 46 5.23 -7.13 0.50
N SER A 47 4.91 -7.80 1.61
CA SER A 47 5.35 -9.17 1.89
C SER A 47 4.78 -10.18 0.89
N LEU A 48 3.48 -10.11 0.61
CA LEU A 48 2.82 -10.99 -0.36
C LEU A 48 3.34 -10.79 -1.79
N SER A 49 3.88 -9.61 -2.10
CA SER A 49 4.39 -9.24 -3.43
C SER A 49 5.81 -9.74 -3.75
N VAL A 50 6.52 -10.35 -2.80
CA VAL A 50 7.94 -10.76 -2.93
C VAL A 50 8.19 -11.63 -4.17
N TYR A 51 7.28 -12.55 -4.47
CA TYR A 51 7.39 -13.48 -5.61
C TYR A 51 6.61 -13.03 -6.85
N ILE A 52 6.05 -11.82 -6.83
CA ILE A 52 5.32 -11.23 -7.94
C ILE A 52 6.29 -10.42 -8.82
N LYS A 53 6.08 -10.45 -10.15
CA LYS A 53 6.85 -9.60 -11.07
C LYS A 53 6.53 -8.14 -10.77
N ILE A 54 7.55 -7.32 -10.61
CA ILE A 54 7.41 -5.91 -10.18
C ILE A 54 6.45 -5.11 -11.07
N LYS A 55 6.43 -5.38 -12.38
CA LYS A 55 5.47 -4.76 -13.31
C LYS A 55 4.01 -4.96 -12.89
N TYR A 56 3.64 -6.13 -12.38
CA TYR A 56 2.27 -6.38 -11.91
C TYR A 56 1.98 -5.65 -10.61
N VAL A 57 2.97 -5.50 -9.73
CA VAL A 57 2.82 -4.70 -8.51
C VAL A 57 2.51 -3.26 -8.84
N ILE A 58 3.25 -2.68 -9.79
CA ILE A 58 3.02 -1.31 -10.26
C ILE A 58 1.63 -1.18 -10.90
N TRP A 59 1.28 -2.05 -11.85
CA TRP A 59 -0.01 -1.97 -12.55
C TRP A 59 -1.21 -2.10 -11.60
N VAL A 60 -1.16 -3.04 -10.65
CA VAL A 60 -2.27 -3.23 -9.70
C VAL A 60 -2.42 -2.02 -8.78
N ASN A 61 -1.32 -1.42 -8.31
CA ASN A 61 -1.39 -0.19 -7.51
C ASN A 61 -1.91 1.01 -8.32
N ILE A 62 -1.56 1.12 -9.61
CA ILE A 62 -2.13 2.15 -10.49
C ILE A 62 -3.65 1.97 -10.59
N ILE A 63 -4.12 0.74 -10.84
CA ILE A 63 -5.56 0.44 -10.92
C ILE A 63 -6.26 0.76 -9.59
N ALA A 64 -5.69 0.34 -8.46
CA ALA A 64 -6.24 0.62 -7.13
C ALA A 64 -6.25 2.13 -6.79
N GLY A 65 -5.22 2.87 -7.24
CA GLY A 65 -5.13 4.32 -7.11
C GLY A 65 -6.20 5.04 -7.94
N LEU A 66 -6.39 4.63 -9.20
CA LEU A 66 -7.46 5.16 -10.06
C LEU A 66 -8.85 4.86 -9.48
N LEU A 67 -9.07 3.64 -8.98
CA LEU A 67 -10.30 3.28 -8.28
C LEU A 67 -10.50 4.11 -7.01
N SER A 68 -9.42 4.41 -6.28
CA SER A 68 -9.49 5.26 -5.09
C SER A 68 -9.90 6.69 -5.43
N ILE A 69 -9.35 7.28 -6.49
CA ILE A 69 -9.74 8.61 -6.97
C ILE A 69 -11.21 8.60 -7.39
N PHE A 70 -11.60 7.61 -8.20
CA PHE A 70 -12.98 7.45 -8.64
C PHE A 70 -13.93 7.41 -7.44
N LEU A 71 -13.68 6.56 -6.44
CA LEU A 71 -14.51 6.49 -5.24
C LEU A 71 -14.50 7.80 -4.44
N ALA A 72 -13.35 8.45 -4.29
CA ALA A 72 -13.25 9.74 -3.59
C ALA A 72 -14.11 10.82 -4.26
N MET A 73 -14.21 10.81 -5.60
CA MET A 73 -15.06 11.73 -6.36
C MET A 73 -16.54 11.65 -6.00
N TYR A 74 -17.04 10.45 -5.70
CA TYR A 74 -18.46 10.23 -5.37
C TYR A 74 -18.77 10.35 -3.88
N PHE A 75 -17.84 9.96 -3.01
CA PHE A 75 -18.14 9.76 -1.59
C PHE A 75 -17.53 10.81 -0.65
N ILE A 76 -16.57 11.62 -1.11
CA ILE A 76 -15.91 12.63 -0.28
C ILE A 76 -16.14 14.01 -0.92
N PRO A 77 -16.85 14.94 -0.26
CA PRO A 77 -17.00 16.31 -0.72
C PRO A 77 -15.65 16.98 -0.99
N ASN A 78 -15.59 17.77 -2.08
CA ASN A 78 -14.47 18.66 -2.35
C ASN A 78 -14.86 20.08 -1.93
N ASP A 79 -15.15 20.24 -0.64
CA ASP A 79 -15.65 21.47 -0.02
C ASP A 79 -14.55 22.51 0.23
N GLY A 80 -13.28 22.16 -0.05
CA GLY A 80 -12.12 23.02 0.19
C GLY A 80 -11.92 23.37 1.66
N SER A 81 -12.50 22.63 2.60
CA SER A 81 -12.36 22.89 4.04
C SER A 81 -11.22 22.06 4.64
N TRP A 82 -11.18 20.77 4.31
CA TRP A 82 -10.25 19.79 4.89
C TRP A 82 -8.95 19.63 4.09
N PHE A 83 -9.09 19.40 2.78
CA PHE A 83 -7.96 19.14 1.91
C PHE A 83 -7.29 20.48 1.55
N LYS A 84 -6.36 20.94 2.40
CA LYS A 84 -5.46 22.07 2.16
C LYS A 84 -4.02 21.71 2.58
N PRO A 85 -3.01 22.21 1.86
CA PRO A 85 -3.08 23.14 0.72
C PRO A 85 -3.40 22.46 -0.62
N VAL A 86 -3.55 21.13 -0.66
CA VAL A 86 -3.80 20.34 -1.88
C VAL A 86 -5.27 19.93 -2.00
N SER A 87 -5.78 19.68 -3.21
CA SER A 87 -7.15 19.17 -3.38
C SER A 87 -7.30 17.71 -2.93
N ARG A 88 -8.54 17.27 -2.69
CA ARG A 88 -8.89 15.87 -2.36
C ARG A 88 -8.21 14.87 -3.30
N ASP A 89 -8.32 15.10 -4.60
CA ASP A 89 -7.82 14.16 -5.61
C ASP A 89 -6.29 14.04 -5.53
N VAL A 90 -5.59 15.16 -5.32
CA VAL A 90 -4.14 15.19 -5.12
C VAL A 90 -3.77 14.48 -3.82
N ALA A 91 -4.51 14.69 -2.73
CA ALA A 91 -4.27 13.99 -1.46
C ALA A 91 -4.38 12.46 -1.62
N VAL A 92 -5.44 11.99 -2.29
CA VAL A 92 -5.64 10.56 -2.59
C VAL A 92 -4.49 10.00 -3.43
N ILE A 93 -4.03 10.74 -4.45
CA ILE A 93 -2.87 10.35 -5.27
C ILE A 93 -1.60 10.25 -4.42
N LEU A 94 -1.36 11.20 -3.50
CA LEU A 94 -0.20 11.19 -2.62
C LEU A 94 -0.20 9.95 -1.72
N VAL A 95 -1.34 9.61 -1.09
CA VAL A 95 -1.45 8.40 -0.27
C VAL A 95 -1.27 7.13 -1.09
N ALA A 96 -1.85 7.06 -2.30
CA ALA A 96 -1.61 5.94 -3.21
C ALA A 96 -0.12 5.81 -3.60
N GLY A 97 0.57 6.94 -3.80
CA GLY A 97 2.01 6.98 -4.04
C GLY A 97 2.83 6.46 -2.86
N VAL A 98 2.52 6.93 -1.65
CA VAL A 98 3.15 6.46 -0.40
C VAL A 98 2.93 4.95 -0.21
N GLN A 99 1.73 4.45 -0.50
CA GLN A 99 1.42 3.03 -0.45
C GLN A 99 2.29 2.22 -1.40
N LEU A 100 2.38 2.62 -2.67
CA LEU A 100 3.20 1.94 -3.66
C LEU A 100 4.68 1.94 -3.25
N ILE A 101 5.22 3.10 -2.85
CA ILE A 101 6.61 3.21 -2.41
C ILE A 101 6.86 2.30 -1.21
N GLY A 102 6.00 2.37 -0.18
CA GLY A 102 6.10 1.54 1.01
C GLY A 102 6.08 0.05 0.69
N GLN A 103 5.16 -0.40 -0.18
CA GLN A 103 5.07 -1.80 -0.59
C GLN A 103 6.33 -2.25 -1.31
N LEU A 104 6.89 -1.41 -2.19
CA LEU A 104 8.13 -1.72 -2.91
C LEU A 104 9.34 -1.80 -1.97
N LEU A 105 9.41 -0.94 -0.95
CA LEU A 105 10.46 -0.98 0.08
C LEU A 105 10.41 -2.29 0.88
N VAL A 106 9.23 -2.64 1.41
CA VAL A 106 9.03 -3.91 2.15
C VAL A 106 9.39 -5.11 1.28
N ARG A 107 8.89 -5.12 0.04
CA ARG A 107 9.21 -6.17 -0.95
C ARG A 107 10.71 -6.28 -1.19
N GLY A 108 11.38 -5.15 -1.40
CA GLY A 108 12.82 -5.07 -1.65
C GLY A 108 13.62 -5.64 -0.50
N PHE A 109 13.33 -5.19 0.72
CA PHE A 109 13.95 -5.66 1.95
C PHE A 109 13.83 -7.19 2.09
N LEU A 110 12.61 -7.73 2.03
CA LEU A 110 12.38 -9.17 2.18
C LEU A 110 13.05 -10.00 1.09
N ARG A 111 13.05 -9.51 -0.16
CA ARG A 111 13.69 -10.21 -1.27
C ARG A 111 15.20 -10.29 -1.07
N ILE A 112 15.83 -9.21 -0.60
CA ILE A 112 17.25 -9.19 -0.25
C ILE A 112 17.52 -10.19 0.87
N SER A 113 16.76 -10.15 1.97
CA SER A 113 16.93 -11.07 3.10
C SER A 113 16.83 -12.54 2.68
N ILE A 114 15.87 -12.89 1.81
CA ILE A 114 15.69 -14.25 1.30
C ILE A 114 16.89 -14.68 0.44
N LEU A 115 17.41 -13.79 -0.41
CA LEU A 115 18.58 -14.10 -1.24
C LEU A 115 19.84 -14.32 -0.39
N SER A 116 20.07 -13.45 0.61
CA SER A 116 21.17 -13.57 1.55
C SER A 116 21.12 -14.89 2.33
N LEU A 117 19.95 -15.28 2.83
CA LEU A 117 19.77 -16.55 3.54
C LEU A 117 20.06 -17.77 2.65
N LYS A 118 19.58 -17.75 1.40
CA LYS A 118 19.84 -18.83 0.44
C LYS A 118 21.33 -18.97 0.13
N ALA A 119 22.07 -17.87 0.02
CA ALA A 119 23.51 -17.89 -0.20
C ALA A 119 24.25 -18.57 0.98
N ILE A 120 23.93 -18.18 2.21
CA ILE A 120 24.50 -18.76 3.44
C ILE A 120 24.24 -20.27 3.53
N LEU A 121 23.01 -20.71 3.26
CA LEU A 121 22.65 -22.12 3.30
C LEU A 121 23.33 -22.95 2.20
N LYS A 122 23.56 -22.37 1.02
CA LYS A 122 24.30 -23.03 -0.06
C LYS A 122 25.77 -23.25 0.28
N VAL A 123 26.40 -22.28 0.96
CA VAL A 123 27.78 -22.40 1.47
C VAL A 123 27.90 -23.51 2.53
N LYS A 124 26.83 -23.79 3.28
CA LYS A 124 26.83 -24.81 4.34
C LYS A 124 26.59 -26.26 3.88
N LYS A 125 26.33 -26.56 2.60
CA LYS A 125 26.16 -27.96 2.17
C LYS A 125 27.51 -28.70 2.28
N PRO A 126 27.64 -29.73 3.15
CA PRO A 126 28.89 -30.49 3.24
C PRO A 126 29.14 -31.25 1.93
N LYS A 127 30.40 -31.30 1.50
CA LYS A 127 30.85 -32.37 0.59
C LYS A 127 30.70 -33.67 1.36
N ILE A 128 29.81 -34.53 0.88
CA ILE A 128 29.74 -35.91 1.32
C ILE A 128 30.72 -36.62 0.39
N ASP A 129 31.90 -36.89 0.91
CA ASP A 129 32.91 -37.75 0.28
C ASP A 129 32.52 -39.23 0.48
#